data_AF-A0A945TJQ0-F1
#
_entry.id   AF-A0A945TJQ0-F1
#
_cell.length_a   1.000
_cell.length_b   1.000
_cell.length_c   1.000
_cell.angle_alpha   90.00
_cell.angle_beta   90.00
_cell.angle_gamma   90.00
#
_symmetry.space_group_name_H-M   'P 1'
#
loop_
_entity.id
_entity.type
_entity.pdbx_description
1 polymer ?
#
loop_
_entity_poly.entity_id
_entity_poly.type
_entity_poly.pdbx_seq_one_letter_code
_entity_poly.pdbx_strand_id
1 'polypeptide(L)' 'QNSPLAGGRVRNGFISCPLHGVRFDLRTGEPRGALTRIPVETYAVRDKDGMIVISN' A
#
# COMPACT_ATOMS: atom_id res chain seq x y z
N GLN A 1 -7.21 5.49 -11.29
CA GLN A 1 -6.94 6.82 -10.71
C GLN A 1 -5.43 6.94 -10.49
N ASN A 2 -4.81 8.09 -10.77
CA ASN A 2 -3.35 8.30 -10.70
C ASN A 2 -2.97 9.27 -9.59
N SER A 3 -3.15 8.87 -8.33
CA SER A 3 -2.67 9.65 -7.18
C SER A 3 -1.72 8.78 -6.35
N PRO A 4 -0.54 9.30 -5.94
CA PRO A 4 0.36 8.56 -5.07
C PRO A 4 -0.29 8.23 -3.72
N LEU A 5 0.04 7.04 -3.20
CA LEU A 5 -0.30 6.69 -1.81
C LEU A 5 0.72 7.26 -0.81
N ALA A 6 1.92 7.64 -1.28
CA ALA A 6 2.93 8.29 -0.46
C ALA A 6 2.37 9.53 0.25
N GLY A 7 2.66 9.67 1.54
CA GLY A 7 2.07 10.70 2.41
C GLY A 7 0.71 10.31 3.02
N GLY A 8 0.12 9.19 2.59
CA GLY A 8 -1.06 8.61 3.20
C GLY A 8 -0.82 8.10 4.62
N ARG A 9 -1.88 8.10 5.44
CA ARG A 9 -1.80 7.60 6.82
C ARG A 9 -1.64 6.08 6.82
N VAL A 10 -0.62 5.58 7.52
CA VAL A 10 -0.44 4.15 7.78
C VAL A 10 -0.97 3.81 9.18
N ARG A 11 -1.86 2.82 9.28
CA ARG A 11 -2.39 2.33 10.56
C ARG A 11 -2.95 0.91 10.43
N ASN A 12 -2.67 0.06 11.42
CA ASN A 12 -3.22 -1.30 11.53
C ASN A 12 -2.99 -2.17 10.27
N GLY A 13 -1.83 -2.03 9.61
CA GLY A 13 -1.51 -2.77 8.39
C GLY A 13 -2.11 -2.21 7.10
N PHE A 14 -2.75 -1.04 7.14
CA PHE A 14 -3.30 -0.37 5.96
C PHE A 14 -2.64 0.97 5.70
N ILE A 15 -2.55 1.35 4.42
CA ILE A 15 -2.29 2.72 3.98
C ILE A 15 -3.57 3.33 3.42
N SER A 16 -3.91 4.55 3.84
CA SER A 16 -5.04 5.31 3.30
C SER A 16 -4.59 6.22 2.15
N CYS A 17 -5.28 6.16 1.01
CA CYS A 17 -5.16 7.14 -0.06
C CYS A 17 -5.46 8.54 0.50
N PRO A 18 -4.52 9.50 0.39
CA PRO A 18 -4.68 10.82 1.01
C PRO A 18 -5.83 11.63 0.38
N LEU A 19 -6.21 11.33 -0.87
CA LEU A 19 -7.23 12.08 -1.59
C LEU A 19 -8.66 11.60 -1.31
N HIS A 20 -8.90 10.28 -1.32
CA HIS A 20 -10.26 9.72 -1.27
C HIS A 20 -10.50 8.77 -0.08
N GLY A 21 -9.50 8.51 0.74
CA GLY A 21 -9.64 7.71 1.96
C GLY A 21 -9.79 6.19 1.76
N VAL A 22 -9.74 5.68 0.51
CA VAL A 22 -9.64 4.24 0.25
C VAL A 22 -8.40 3.69 0.94
N ARG A 23 -8.54 2.54 1.59
CA ARG A 23 -7.42 1.89 2.26
C ARG A 23 -6.95 0.70 1.45
N PHE A 24 -5.67 0.41 1.51
CA PHE A 24 -5.06 -0.77 0.91
C PHE A 24 -4.33 -1.55 1.98
N ASP A 25 -4.55 -2.86 2.03
CA ASP A 25 -3.80 -3.75 2.92
C ASP A 25 -2.33 -3.79 2.45
N LEU A 26 -1.39 -3.47 3.33
CA LEU A 26 0.03 -3.42 2.99
C LEU A 26 0.62 -4.81 2.71
N ARG A 27 -0.05 -5.89 3.11
CA ARG A 27 0.41 -7.26 2.91
C ARG A 27 -0.02 -7.83 1.57
N THR A 28 -1.21 -7.46 1.09
CA THR A 28 -1.84 -8.09 -0.08
C THR A 28 -2.18 -7.11 -1.20
N GLY A 29 -2.14 -5.80 -0.92
CA GLY A 29 -2.56 -4.76 -1.85
C GLY A 29 -4.09 -4.63 -1.97
N GLU A 30 -4.86 -5.50 -1.33
CA GLU A 30 -6.32 -5.54 -1.45
C GLU A 30 -6.96 -4.23 -0.94
N PRO A 31 -7.89 -3.64 -1.72
CA PRO A 31 -8.56 -2.43 -1.31
C PRO A 31 -9.65 -2.72 -0.27
N ARG A 32 -9.82 -1.78 0.66
CA ARG A 32 -10.96 -1.72 1.58
C ARG A 32 -11.72 -0.42 1.35
N GLY A 33 -12.86 -0.52 0.69
CA GLY A 33 -13.75 0.60 0.37
C GLY A 33 -14.68 0.25 -0.79
N ALA A 34 -15.37 1.26 -1.33
CA ALA A 34 -16.31 1.09 -2.45
C ALA A 34 -15.77 1.59 -3.81
N LEU A 35 -14.67 2.34 -3.82
CA LEU A 35 -14.18 3.02 -5.03
C LEU A 35 -13.37 2.12 -5.98
N THR A 36 -12.87 0.98 -5.51
CA THR A 36 -12.14 0.02 -6.34
C THR A 36 -12.16 -1.38 -5.72
N ARG A 37 -12.07 -2.39 -6.58
CA ARG A 37 -11.82 -3.81 -6.24
C ARG A 37 -10.48 -4.32 -6.81
N ILE A 38 -9.69 -3.42 -7.40
CA ILE A 38 -8.40 -3.75 -8.01
C ILE A 38 -7.31 -3.57 -6.94
N PRO A 39 -6.53 -4.61 -6.61
CA PRO A 39 -5.40 -4.51 -5.69
C PRO A 39 -4.29 -3.64 -6.27
N VAL A 40 -3.53 -3.01 -5.37
CA VAL A 40 -2.24 -2.41 -5.74
C VAL A 40 -1.15 -3.47 -5.74
N GLU A 41 -0.12 -3.28 -6.56
CA GLU A 41 1.03 -4.17 -6.56
C GLU A 41 1.75 -4.14 -5.20
N THR A 42 2.16 -5.31 -4.73
CA THR A 42 2.96 -5.47 -3.53
C THR A 42 4.28 -6.12 -3.89
N TYR A 43 5.34 -5.73 -3.20
CA TYR A 43 6.67 -6.30 -3.40
C TYR A 43 7.12 -7.01 -2.14
N ALA A 44 7.76 -8.17 -2.29
CA ALA A 44 8.36 -8.85 -1.16
C ALA A 44 9.53 -8.02 -0.63
N VAL A 45 9.55 -7.76 0.67
CA VAL A 45 10.54 -6.92 1.34
C VAL A 45 11.49 -7.77 2.17
N ARG A 46 12.79 -7.50 2.10
CA ARG A 46 13.81 -8.09 2.97
C ARG A 46 14.75 -7.01 3.49
N ASP A 47 15.25 -7.19 4.71
CA ASP A 47 16.42 -6.45 5.18
C ASP A 47 17.69 -7.14 4.67
N LYS A 48 18.59 -6.36 4.09
CA LYS A 48 19.92 -6.79 3.69
C LYS A 48 20.93 -5.81 4.25
N ASP A 49 21.51 -6.18 5.38
CA ASP A 49 22.56 -5.42 6.06
C ASP A 49 22.13 -3.96 6.37
N GLY A 50 20.90 -3.80 6.88
CA GLY A 50 20.32 -2.48 7.21
C GLY A 50 19.76 -1.71 6.01
N MET A 51 19.79 -2.29 4.81
CA MET A 51 19.12 -1.77 3.62
C MET A 51 17.85 -2.56 3.33
N ILE A 52 16.73 -1.85 3.23
CA ILE A 52 15.45 -2.45 2.81
C ILE A 52 15.48 -2.65 1.29
N VAL A 53 15.42 -3.90 0.87
CA VAL A 53 15.37 -4.30 -0.56
C VAL A 53 14.01 -4.89 -0.90
N ILE A 54 13.55 -4.64 -2.12
CA ILE A 54 12.31 -5.20 -2.67
C ILE A 54 12.61 -6.18 -3.80
N SER A 55 11.76 -7.19 -3.98
CA SER A 55 11.77 -8.09 -5.13
C SER A 55 10.40 -8.18 -5.78
N ASN A 56 10.42 -8.37 -7.10
CA ASN A 56 9.25 -8.61 -7.94
C ASN A 56 8.85 -10.08 -7.94
#